data_AF-A0A960SRE9-F1
#
_entry.id   AF-A0A960SRE9-F1
#
_cell.length_a   1.000
_cell.length_b   1.000
_cell.length_c   1.000
_cell.angle_alpha   90.00
_cell.angle_beta   90.00
_cell.angle_gamma   90.00
#
_symmetry.space_group_name_H-M   'P 1'
#
loop_
_entity.id
_entity.type
_entity.pdbx_description
1 polymer ?
#
loop_
_entity_poly.entity_id
_entity_poly.type
_entity_poly.pdbx_seq_one_letter_code
_entity_poly.pdbx_strand_id
1 'polypeptide(L)' 'TPKGRWFDGTIDFLRLAQGTLADADTTIEELYAWEFNGPFLRDFTGREAEGRRRDAGAIELVE' A
#
# COMPACT_ATOMS: atom_id res chain seq x y z
N THR A 1 -5.41 -28.36 7.75
CA THR A 1 -5.13 -29.63 8.47
C THR A 1 -3.61 -29.79 8.53
N PRO A 2 -3.06 -30.57 9.48
CA PRO A 2 -1.62 -30.89 9.50
C PRO A 2 -1.13 -31.68 8.26
N LYS A 3 -2.01 -32.03 7.32
CA LYS A 3 -1.72 -32.87 6.16
C LYS A 3 -1.57 -32.12 4.82
N GLY A 4 -1.67 -30.79 4.81
CA GLY A 4 -1.18 -29.94 3.71
C GLY A 4 -1.89 -30.06 2.35
N ARG A 5 -2.18 -28.89 1.77
CA ARG A 5 -2.22 -28.55 0.35
C ARG A 5 -1.84 -27.07 0.34
N TRP A 6 -0.58 -26.78 0.03
CA TRP A 6 -0.02 -25.45 0.14
C TRP A 6 -0.64 -24.53 -0.91
N PHE A 7 -0.67 -23.22 -0.64
CA PHE A 7 -1.00 -22.24 -1.65
C PHE A 7 0.05 -22.32 -2.77
N ASP A 8 -0.39 -22.57 -4.01
CA ASP A 8 0.43 -22.61 -5.22
C ASP A 8 0.06 -21.40 -6.09
N GLY A 9 0.70 -20.26 -5.80
CA GLY A 9 0.42 -18.99 -6.46
C GLY A 9 1.26 -17.83 -5.91
N THR A 10 1.00 -16.63 -6.41
CA THR A 10 1.64 -15.38 -5.97
C THR A 10 0.64 -14.50 -5.25
N ILE A 11 1.06 -13.85 -4.16
CA ILE A 11 0.30 -12.82 -3.46
C ILE A 11 1.12 -11.55 -3.54
N ASP A 12 0.61 -10.56 -4.26
CA ASP A 12 1.24 -9.24 -4.32
C ASP A 12 0.85 -8.41 -3.08
N PHE A 13 -0.41 -8.51 -2.65
CA PHE A 13 -0.93 -7.77 -1.49
C PHE A 13 -1.87 -8.63 -0.64
N LEU A 14 -1.63 -8.64 0.68
CA LEU A 14 -2.49 -9.27 1.68
C LEU A 14 -2.62 -8.33 2.87
N ARG A 15 -3.86 -8.05 3.29
CA ARG A 15 -4.16 -7.26 4.49
C ARG A 15 -4.91 -8.13 5.48
N LEU A 16 -4.45 -8.13 6.73
CA LEU A 16 -5.12 -8.76 7.85
C LEU A 16 -5.46 -7.66 8.85
N ALA A 17 -6.74 -7.54 9.21
CA ALA A 17 -7.24 -6.56 10.16
C ALA A 17 -7.90 -7.25 11.36
N GLN A 18 -7.85 -6.61 12.52
CA GLN A 18 -8.53 -7.09 13.73
C GLN A 18 -9.98 -6.56 13.85
N GLY A 19 -10.43 -5.75 12.90
CA GLY A 19 -11.76 -5.11 12.89
C GLY A 19 -12.30 -4.92 11.47
N THR A 20 -13.43 -4.22 11.35
CA THR A 20 -14.07 -3.94 10.06
C THR A 20 -13.49 -2.67 9.41
N LEU A 21 -13.79 -2.45 8.12
CA LEU A 21 -13.42 -1.20 7.43
C LEU A 21 -14.11 0.01 8.05
N ALA A 22 -15.35 -0.16 8.52
CA ALA A 22 -16.09 0.89 9.22
C ALA A 22 -15.42 1.25 10.55
N ASP A 23 -14.92 0.27 11.32
CA ASP A 23 -14.21 0.55 12.58
C ASP A 23 -12.89 1.29 12.37
N ALA A 24 -12.27 1.12 11.20
CA ALA A 24 -11.04 1.78 10.80
C ALA A 24 -11.29 3.11 10.06
N ASP A 25 -12.55 3.57 9.98
CA ASP A 25 -12.98 4.75 9.23
C ASP A 25 -12.40 4.77 7.80
N THR A 26 -12.47 3.64 7.09
CA THR A 26 -11.91 3.51 5.74
C THR A 26 -12.79 2.67 4.81
N THR A 27 -12.40 2.61 3.53
CA THR A 27 -13.09 1.92 2.43
C THR A 27 -12.12 1.06 1.63
N ILE A 28 -12.65 0.12 0.84
CA ILE A 28 -11.81 -0.71 -0.05
C ILE A 28 -11.09 0.18 -1.06
N GLU A 29 -11.78 1.18 -1.58
CA GLU A 29 -11.29 2.12 -2.59
C GLU A 29 -10.10 2.92 -2.08
N GLU A 30 -10.14 3.38 -0.83
CA GLU A 30 -8.99 4.05 -0.19
C GLU A 30 -7.79 3.11 -0.01
N LEU A 31 -8.04 1.86 0.38
CA LEU A 31 -6.96 0.87 0.51
C LEU A 31 -6.28 0.61 -0.84
N TYR A 32 -7.04 0.50 -1.92
CA TYR A 32 -6.51 0.40 -3.28
C TYR A 32 -5.78 1.66 -3.73
N ALA A 33 -6.30 2.85 -3.40
CA ALA A 33 -5.61 4.10 -3.67
C ALA A 33 -4.24 4.15 -2.96
N TRP A 34 -4.15 3.70 -1.71
CA TRP A 34 -2.86 3.63 -1.03
C TRP A 34 -1.93 2.55 -1.58
N GLU A 35 -2.49 1.46 -2.09
CA GLU A 35 -1.72 0.35 -2.67
C GLU A 35 -1.04 0.73 -3.99
N PHE A 36 -1.76 1.44 -4.87
CA PHE A 36 -1.28 1.74 -6.23
C PHE A 36 -0.94 3.21 -6.46
N ASN A 37 -1.25 4.07 -5.49
CA ASN A 37 -1.05 5.51 -5.55
C ASN A 37 -0.56 6.10 -4.22
N GLY A 38 0.00 5.27 -3.36
CA GLY A 38 0.40 5.65 -2.00
C GLY A 38 1.75 6.35 -1.89
N PRO A 39 2.14 6.73 -0.66
CA PRO A 39 3.33 7.53 -0.38
C PRO A 39 4.64 6.82 -0.72
N PHE A 40 4.66 5.52 -0.96
CA PHE A 40 5.87 4.84 -1.43
C PHE A 40 6.11 5.07 -2.94
N LEU A 41 5.06 5.36 -3.72
CA LEU A 41 5.13 5.67 -5.16
C LEU A 41 5.13 7.17 -5.43
N ARG A 42 4.48 7.96 -4.58
CA ARG A 42 4.30 9.40 -4.78
C ARG A 42 4.70 10.23 -3.56
N ASP A 43 4.95 11.50 -3.76
CA ASP A 43 5.08 12.47 -2.66
C ASP A 43 3.72 12.97 -2.17
N PHE A 44 3.70 13.75 -1.09
CA PHE A 44 2.47 14.35 -0.55
C PHE A 44 1.77 15.34 -1.49
N THR A 45 2.39 15.73 -2.60
CA THR A 45 1.77 16.57 -3.64
C THR A 45 1.29 15.77 -4.86
N GLY A 46 1.47 14.44 -4.84
CA GLY A 46 1.08 13.53 -5.92
C GLY A 46 2.12 13.36 -7.03
N ARG A 47 3.33 13.91 -6.89
CA ARG A 47 4.41 13.71 -7.86
C ARG A 47 4.98 12.31 -7.73
N GLU A 48 5.48 11.78 -8.83
CA GLU A 48 6.18 10.49 -8.81
C GLU A 48 7.48 10.62 -8.03
N ALA A 49 7.83 9.53 -7.36
CA ALA A 49 9.07 9.43 -6.63
C ALA A 49 10.29 9.56 -7.55
N GLU A 50 11.27 10.37 -7.16
CA GLU A 50 12.53 10.50 -7.90
C GLU A 50 13.75 10.02 -7.07
N GLY A 51 14.80 9.62 -7.79
CA GLY A 51 16.07 9.24 -7.18
C GLY A 51 16.12 7.80 -6.61
N ARG A 52 17.21 7.51 -5.87
CA ARG A 52 17.59 6.14 -5.47
C ARG A 52 17.16 5.73 -4.05
N ARG A 53 16.90 6.71 -3.18
CA ARG A 53 16.44 6.54 -1.79
C ARG A 53 15.66 7.78 -1.38
N ARG A 54 14.48 7.59 -0.78
CA ARG A 54 13.70 8.65 -0.12
C ARG A 54 12.85 8.07 1.00
N ASP A 55 12.39 8.94 1.89
CA ASP A 55 11.31 8.63 2.82
C ASP A 55 9.97 8.63 2.08
N ALA A 56 9.10 7.66 2.37
CA ALA A 56 7.79 7.57 1.73
C ALA A 56 6.98 8.85 1.98
N GLY A 57 6.45 9.44 0.91
CA GLY A 57 5.67 10.67 0.93
C GLY A 57 6.50 11.95 0.98
N ALA A 58 7.84 11.89 1.13
CA ALA A 58 8.68 13.09 1.17
C ALA A 58 8.46 13.95 -0.08
N ILE A 59 8.26 15.26 0.12
CA ILE A 59 8.02 16.24 -0.94
C ILE A 59 9.24 16.31 -1.86
N GLU A 60 9.02 16.12 -3.16
CA GLU A 60 10.09 16.24 -4.15
C GLU A 60 10.49 17.70 -4.33
N LEU A 61 11.80 17.94 -4.41
CA LEU A 61 12.32 19.26 -4.76
C LEU A 61 12.08 19.48 -6.25
N VAL A 62 11.22 20.45 -6.57
CA VAL A 62 11.00 20.88 -7.95
C VAL A 62 11.99 21.99 -8.26
N GLU A 63 12.84 21.80 -9.27
CA GLU A 63 13.66 22.86 -9.86
C GLU A 63 12.84 23.81 -10.74
#